data_AF-A0A3A2ZUK1-F1
#
_entry.id   AF-A0A3A2ZUK1-F1
#
_cell.length_a   1.000
_cell.length_b   1.000
_cell.length_c   1.000
_cell.angle_alpha   90.00
_cell.angle_beta   90.00
_cell.angle_gamma   90.00
#
_symmetry.space_group_name_H-M   'P 1'
#
loop_
_entity.id
_entity.type
_entity.pdbx_description
1 polymer ?
#
loop_
_entity_poly.entity_id
_entity_poly.type
_entity_poly.pdbx_seq_one_letter_code
_entity_poly.pdbx_strand_id
1 'polypeptide(L)'
;MACGADPQGARTVGIITKCDAVQHGDESGVMKIAQNEVEKLNHGWFAVRNRSTKEINDGVDIEGRHRKEKEFFSSVAPWNELKKDRVGVQALKDFLGGLLYKHIMD
;
A
#
# COMPACT_ATOMS: atom_id res chain seq x y z
N MET A 1 -7.54 18.47 5.51
CA MET A 1 -7.10 17.32 4.68
C MET A 1 -5.65 17.51 4.26
N ALA A 2 -4.93 16.44 3.89
CA ALA A 2 -3.48 16.46 3.65
C ALA A 2 -3.03 17.55 2.66
N CYS A 3 -3.63 17.65 1.47
CA CYS A 3 -3.23 18.65 0.46
C CYS A 3 -3.35 20.11 0.94
N GLY A 4 -4.25 20.40 1.88
CA GLY A 4 -4.38 21.74 2.46
C GLY A 4 -3.32 22.05 3.53
N ALA A 5 -2.75 21.02 4.16
CA ALA A 5 -1.76 21.14 5.23
C ALA A 5 -0.33 20.79 4.80
N ASP A 6 -0.17 20.19 3.61
CA ASP A 6 1.10 19.86 2.97
C ASP A 6 0.98 20.10 1.45
N PRO A 7 0.93 21.38 1.01
CA PRO A 7 0.73 21.72 -0.41
C PRO A 7 1.85 21.22 -1.33
N GLN A 8 3.04 20.98 -0.76
CA GLN A 8 4.20 20.46 -1.48
C GLN A 8 4.26 18.93 -1.48
N GLY A 9 3.39 18.25 -0.72
CA GLY A 9 3.39 16.79 -0.59
C GLY A 9 4.67 16.22 0.04
N ALA A 10 5.45 17.04 0.75
CA ALA A 10 6.78 16.71 1.25
C ALA A 10 6.75 15.77 2.46
N ARG A 11 5.58 15.58 3.07
CA ARG A 11 5.36 14.80 4.30
C ARG A 11 4.10 13.94 4.21
N THR A 12 3.66 13.66 2.99
CA THR A 12 2.47 12.87 2.68
C THR A 12 2.87 11.57 1.98
N VAL A 13 2.39 10.44 2.50
CA VAL A 13 2.57 9.10 1.93
C VAL A 13 1.19 8.53 1.60
N GLY A 14 1.03 8.03 0.37
CA GLY A 14 -0.22 7.41 -0.06
C GLY A 14 -0.28 5.93 0.30
N ILE A 15 -1.40 5.46 0.84
CA ILE A 15 -1.61 4.03 1.15
C ILE A 15 -2.95 3.58 0.58
N ILE A 16 -2.90 2.63 -0.34
CA ILE A 16 -4.06 1.94 -0.92
C ILE A 16 -4.30 0.67 -0.11
N THR A 17 -5.54 0.46 0.32
CA THR A 17 -5.96 -0.73 1.07
C THR A 17 -7.07 -1.46 0.35
N LYS A 18 -7.31 -2.72 0.73
CA LYS A 18 -8.37 -3.58 0.15
C LYS A 18 -8.22 -3.79 -1.36
N CYS A 19 -6.99 -3.95 -1.84
CA CYS A 19 -6.70 -4.21 -3.26
C CYS A 19 -7.38 -5.50 -3.76
N ASP A 20 -7.67 -6.43 -2.85
CA ASP A 20 -8.39 -7.67 -3.08
C ASP A 20 -9.91 -7.52 -3.27
N ALA A 21 -10.47 -6.35 -2.94
CA ALA A 21 -11.91 -6.07 -3.03
C ALA A 21 -12.28 -5.14 -4.19
N VAL A 22 -11.29 -4.75 -5.02
CA VAL A 22 -11.54 -3.95 -6.22
C VAL A 22 -12.37 -4.77 -7.20
N GLN A 23 -13.40 -4.15 -7.78
CA GLN A 23 -14.25 -4.82 -8.77
C GLN A 23 -13.44 -5.13 -10.02
N HIS A 24 -13.74 -6.28 -10.64
CA HIS A 24 -13.05 -6.68 -11.86
C HIS A 24 -13.34 -5.69 -12.99
N GLY A 25 -12.29 -5.17 -13.62
CA GLY A 25 -12.32 -4.11 -14.62
C GLY A 25 -11.86 -2.74 -14.10
N ASP A 26 -11.98 -2.49 -12.79
CA ASP A 26 -11.61 -1.20 -12.18
C ASP A 26 -10.16 -1.15 -11.69
N GLU A 27 -9.42 -2.27 -11.75
CA GLU A 27 -8.05 -2.36 -11.26
C GLU A 27 -7.13 -1.38 -12.00
N SER A 28 -7.40 -1.12 -13.27
CA SER A 28 -6.58 -0.21 -14.10
C SER A 28 -6.48 1.20 -13.53
N GLY A 29 -7.56 1.75 -12.98
CA GLY A 29 -7.57 3.07 -12.36
C GLY A 29 -6.72 3.08 -11.09
N VAL A 30 -6.87 2.04 -10.25
CA VAL A 30 -6.14 1.92 -8.99
C VAL A 30 -4.64 1.68 -9.24
N MET A 31 -4.29 0.91 -10.28
CA MET A 31 -2.91 0.66 -10.67
C MET A 31 -2.19 1.95 -11.04
N LYS A 32 -2.83 2.84 -11.81
CA LYS A 32 -2.25 4.16 -12.15
C LYS A 32 -2.00 5.01 -10.91
N ILE A 33 -2.88 4.95 -9.90
CA ILE A 33 -2.66 5.64 -8.62
C ILE A 33 -1.48 5.01 -7.88
N ALA A 34 -1.45 3.67 -7.77
CA ALA A 34 -0.38 2.93 -7.11
C ALA A 34 1.01 3.16 -7.76
N GLN A 35 1.02 3.38 -9.07
CA GLN A 35 2.21 3.73 -9.87
C GLN A 35 2.56 5.22 -9.82
N ASN A 36 1.82 6.02 -9.05
CA ASN A 36 2.02 7.46 -8.87
C ASN A 36 1.82 8.26 -10.18
N GLU A 37 0.90 7.84 -11.05
CA GLU A 37 0.65 8.48 -12.36
C GLU A 37 -0.47 9.51 -12.33
N VAL A 38 -1.44 9.36 -11.41
CA VAL A 38 -2.60 10.25 -11.27
C VAL A 38 -2.33 11.35 -10.23
N GLU A 39 -2.41 11.01 -8.94
CA GLU A 39 -2.11 11.90 -7.83
C GLU A 39 -0.65 11.71 -7.41
N LYS A 40 0.23 12.58 -7.91
CA LYS A 40 1.68 12.48 -7.68
C LYS A 40 2.04 12.91 -6.26
N LEU A 41 2.50 11.98 -5.45
CA LEU A 41 3.06 12.23 -4.12
C LEU A 41 4.59 12.10 -4.15
N ASN A 42 5.30 12.94 -3.39
CA ASN A 42 6.77 12.89 -3.32
C ASN A 42 7.27 11.57 -2.72
N HIS A 43 6.57 11.04 -1.72
CA HIS A 43 6.86 9.72 -1.16
C HIS A 43 6.19 8.57 -1.92
N GLY A 44 5.35 8.90 -2.92
CA GLY A 44 4.60 7.94 -3.71
C GLY A 44 3.53 7.20 -2.93
N TRP A 45 3.14 6.06 -3.48
CA TRP A 45 2.06 5.21 -2.98
C TRP A 45 2.56 3.82 -2.58
N PHE A 46 1.89 3.24 -1.60
CA PHE A 46 2.03 1.84 -1.20
C PHE A 46 0.69 1.14 -1.33
N ALA A 47 0.70 -0.13 -1.74
CA ALA A 47 -0.49 -0.98 -1.72
C ALA A 47 -0.35 -2.07 -0.65
N VAL A 48 -1.37 -2.25 0.17
CA VAL A 48 -1.40 -3.28 1.22
C VAL A 48 -2.68 -4.10 1.16
N ARG A 49 -2.58 -5.36 1.62
CA ARG A 49 -3.72 -6.25 1.79
C ARG A 49 -3.86 -6.61 3.26
N ASN A 50 -5.02 -6.28 3.82
CA ASN A 50 -5.37 -6.58 5.20
C ASN A 50 -6.31 -7.79 5.27
N ARG A 51 -6.62 -8.25 6.48
CA ARG A 51 -7.64 -9.29 6.67
C ARG A 51 -9.00 -8.73 6.26
N SER A 52 -9.71 -9.49 5.43
CA SER A 52 -11.13 -9.30 5.20
C SER A 52 -11.95 -9.67 6.44
N THR A 53 -13.21 -9.23 6.51
CA THR A 53 -14.13 -9.62 7.59
C THR A 53 -14.26 -11.13 7.70
N LYS A 54 -14.30 -11.83 6.56
CA LYS A 54 -14.33 -13.30 6.53
C LYS A 54 -13.08 -13.89 7.18
N GLU A 55 -11.89 -13.40 6.83
CA GLU A 55 -10.64 -13.90 7.40
C GLU A 55 -10.49 -13.61 8.90
N ILE A 56 -11.06 -12.50 9.37
CA ILE A 56 -11.15 -12.21 10.80
C ILE A 56 -12.04 -13.26 11.49
N ASN A 57 -13.21 -13.56 10.92
CA ASN A 57 -14.15 -14.55 11.47
C ASN A 57 -13.61 -15.98 11.42
N ASP A 58 -12.83 -16.30 10.37
CA ASP A 58 -12.17 -17.60 10.20
C ASP A 58 -10.91 -17.75 11.07
N GLY A 59 -10.58 -16.76 11.91
CA GLY A 59 -9.46 -16.84 12.86
C GLY A 59 -8.08 -16.69 12.24
N VAL A 60 -7.95 -16.05 11.08
CA VAL A 60 -6.64 -15.82 10.44
C VAL A 60 -5.80 -14.89 11.31
N ASP A 61 -4.65 -15.41 11.74
CA ASP A 61 -3.68 -14.70 12.56
C ASP A 61 -2.83 -13.70 11.73
N ILE A 62 -1.90 -13.03 12.41
CA ILE A 62 -1.06 -11.99 11.79
C ILE A 62 -0.11 -12.59 10.75
N GLU A 63 0.51 -13.73 11.05
CA GLU A 63 1.42 -14.43 10.14
C GLU A 63 0.68 -14.96 8.90
N GLY A 64 -0.51 -15.53 9.10
CA GLY A 64 -1.40 -15.94 8.04
C GLY A 64 -1.79 -14.78 7.13
N ARG A 65 -2.05 -13.59 7.71
CA ARG A 65 -2.25 -12.36 6.93
C ARG A 65 -1.00 -12.01 6.12
N HIS A 66 0.19 -12.01 6.71
CA HIS A 66 1.43 -11.67 5.98
C HIS A 66 1.68 -12.61 4.82
N ARG A 67 1.49 -13.92 5.02
CA ARG A 67 1.63 -14.92 3.97
C ARG A 67 0.67 -14.65 2.81
N LYS A 68 -0.60 -14.41 3.11
CA LYS A 68 -1.62 -14.10 2.10
C LYS A 68 -1.36 -12.78 1.37
N GLU A 69 -0.87 -11.76 2.07
CA GLU A 69 -0.47 -10.49 1.45
C GLU A 69 0.70 -10.70 0.47
N LYS A 70 1.73 -11.43 0.89
CA LYS A 70 2.88 -11.76 0.04
C LYS A 70 2.46 -12.56 -1.19
N GLU A 71 1.62 -13.58 -0.98
CA GLU A 71 1.05 -14.40 -2.05
C GLU A 71 0.29 -13.52 -3.05
N PHE A 72 -0.66 -12.71 -2.57
CA PHE A 72 -1.46 -11.80 -3.40
C PHE A 72 -0.61 -10.91 -4.31
N PHE A 73 0.36 -10.18 -3.75
CA PHE A 73 1.23 -9.30 -4.53
C PHE A 73 2.32 -10.03 -5.34
N SER A 74 2.41 -11.36 -5.25
CA SER A 74 3.29 -12.18 -6.09
C SER A 74 2.56 -12.84 -7.26
N SER A 75 1.28 -13.18 -7.10
CA SER A 75 0.56 -14.05 -8.04
C SER A 75 -0.67 -13.43 -8.70
N VAL A 76 -1.27 -12.39 -8.12
CA VAL A 76 -2.54 -11.84 -8.61
C VAL A 76 -2.30 -10.64 -9.52
N ALA A 77 -2.61 -10.79 -10.80
CA ALA A 77 -2.60 -9.68 -11.75
C ALA A 77 -3.80 -8.73 -11.51
N PRO A 78 -3.66 -7.41 -11.74
CA PRO A 78 -2.42 -6.71 -12.14
C PRO A 78 -1.50 -6.35 -10.94
N TRP A 79 -1.91 -6.65 -9.71
CA TRP A 79 -1.20 -6.24 -8.49
C TRP A 79 0.23 -6.78 -8.37
N ASN A 80 0.50 -7.93 -8.98
CA ASN A 80 1.83 -8.53 -9.02
C ASN A 80 2.86 -7.75 -9.85
N GLU A 81 2.41 -6.84 -10.72
CA GLU A 81 3.24 -5.94 -11.53
C GLU A 81 3.77 -4.75 -10.74
N LEU A 82 3.18 -4.44 -9.57
CA LEU A 82 3.67 -3.37 -8.71
C LEU A 82 5.06 -3.69 -8.16
N LYS A 83 5.88 -2.64 -8.01
CA LYS A 83 7.24 -2.76 -7.49
C LYS A 83 7.23 -3.34 -6.07
N LYS A 84 8.14 -4.26 -5.78
CA LYS A 84 8.17 -5.01 -4.52
C LYS A 84 8.49 -4.14 -3.30
N ASP A 85 9.16 -3.01 -3.49
CA ASP A 85 9.41 -1.98 -2.48
C ASP A 85 8.19 -1.06 -2.25
N ARG A 86 7.08 -1.26 -2.97
CA ARG A 86 5.83 -0.47 -2.87
C ARG A 86 4.60 -1.29 -2.49
N VAL A 87 4.78 -2.57 -2.18
CA VAL A 87 3.68 -3.44 -1.81
C VAL A 87 3.95 -4.20 -0.53
N GLY A 88 2.88 -4.42 0.23
CA GLY A 88 2.90 -5.18 1.46
C GLY A 88 3.38 -4.40 2.69
N VAL A 89 3.01 -4.91 3.86
CA VAL A 89 3.27 -4.23 5.13
C VAL A 89 4.76 -4.14 5.46
N GLN A 90 5.58 -5.09 5.00
CA GLN A 90 7.00 -5.09 5.30
C GLN A 90 7.70 -3.90 4.64
N ALA A 91 7.53 -3.72 3.33
CA ALA A 91 8.08 -2.58 2.60
C ALA A 91 7.58 -1.24 3.15
N LEU A 92 6.28 -1.17 3.51
CA LEU A 92 5.70 0.02 4.13
C LEU A 92 6.35 0.33 5.50
N LYS A 93 6.54 -0.68 6.35
CA LYS A 93 7.19 -0.52 7.66
C LYS A 93 8.62 -0.01 7.52
N ASP A 94 9.40 -0.62 6.63
CA ASP A 94 10.80 -0.25 6.42
C ASP A 94 10.90 1.20 5.91
N PHE A 95 10.04 1.59 4.97
CA PHE A 95 9.96 2.96 4.45
C PHE A 95 9.57 3.98 5.54
N LEU A 96 8.49 3.72 6.29
CA LEU A 96 8.02 4.62 7.34
C LEU A 96 9.04 4.72 8.49
N GLY A 97 9.72 3.63 8.83
CA GLY A 97 10.79 3.63 9.82
C GLY A 97 11.95 4.53 9.40
N GLY A 98 12.38 4.44 8.14
CA GLY A 98 13.41 5.32 7.59
C GLY A 98 12.98 6.79 7.52
N LEU A 99 11.72 7.04 7.13
CA LEU A 99 11.16 8.39 7.07
C LEU A 99 11.09 9.04 8.46
N LEU A 100 10.62 8.29 9.45
CA LEU A 100 10.57 8.73 10.84
C LEU A 100 11.98 9.01 11.38
N TYR A 101 12.93 8.09 11.15
CA TYR A 101 14.31 8.28 11.58
C TYR A 101 14.91 9.56 11.01
N LYS A 102 14.75 9.79 9.70
CA LYS A 102 15.21 11.03 9.05
C LYS A 102 14.58 12.27 9.68
N HIS A 103 13.27 12.24 9.92
CA HIS A 103 12.55 13.37 10.50
C HIS A 103 12.95 13.70 11.95
N ILE A 104 13.43 12.71 12.72
CA ILE A 104 13.92 12.92 14.08
C ILE A 104 15.36 13.46 14.09
N MET A 105 16.14 13.15 13.07
CA MET A 105 17.56 13.52 12.98
C MET A 105 17.80 14.89 12.32
N ASP A 106 16.84 15.37 11.51
CA ASP A 106 16.80 16.73 10.95
C ASP A 106 16.33 17.75 12.00
#